data_AF-A0A9W8R4B6-F1
#
_entry.id   AF-A0A9W8R4B6-F1
#
_cell.length_a   1.000
_cell.length_b   1.000
_cell.length_c   1.000
_cell.angle_alpha   90.00
_cell.angle_beta   90.00
_cell.angle_gamma   90.00
#
_symmetry.space_group_name_H-M   'P 1'
#
loop_
_entity.id
_entity.type
_entity.pdbx_description
1 polymer ?
#
loop_
_entity_poly.entity_id
_entity_poly.type
_entity_poly.pdbx_seq_one_letter_code
_entity_poly.pdbx_strand_id
1 'polypeptide(L)'
;MHIATYEKTVRDHRTGRTCTRCGGLLHDSIINFGEDLPAEAFQLATDHAEKADLCLVLGSSLTVTPASGIPQICGMRRNAKLVICNLQNTPFDHISEMRVYSEADNLMTRVMQGLGLPIPTFILKRRLVVTAETDGSGRQSLTLSGIDVDGTPVSYLQSVKLEYNRRVLRSEPFTFNFRTALSPGTNLKFELEFMGHYNEPNLIVDYQVQDGEGHEALYDLHYDPTTGEWMTIRG
;
A
#
# COMPACT_ATOMS: atom_id res chain seq x y z
N MET A 1 4.72 8.21 26.95
CA MET A 1 3.56 8.72 26.19
C MET A 1 3.67 10.24 26.18
N HIS A 2 4.45 10.80 25.24
CA HIS A 2 4.51 12.26 25.08
C HIS A 2 3.32 12.66 24.22
N ILE A 3 2.25 13.14 24.84
CA ILE A 3 1.17 13.82 24.13
C ILE A 3 1.74 15.20 23.80
N ALA A 4 2.14 15.40 22.54
CA ALA A 4 2.53 16.70 22.06
C ALA A 4 1.31 17.62 22.11
N THR A 5 1.32 18.59 23.03
CA THR A 5 0.41 19.74 23.04
C THR A 5 0.80 20.66 21.89
N TYR A 6 0.31 20.39 20.69
CA TYR A 6 0.37 21.32 19.56
C TYR A 6 -1.02 21.42 18.94
N GLU A 7 -1.54 22.64 18.79
CA GLU A 7 -2.77 22.89 18.05
C GLU A 7 -2.54 22.56 16.57
N LYS A 8 -3.00 21.37 16.17
CA LYS A 8 -2.88 20.90 14.79
C LYS A 8 -3.82 21.75 13.92
N THR A 9 -3.28 22.69 13.16
CA THR A 9 -4.08 23.38 12.14
C THR A 9 -4.52 22.38 11.08
N VAL A 10 -5.65 22.64 10.41
CA VAL A 10 -6.18 21.76 9.36
C VAL A 10 -5.16 21.50 8.24
N ARG A 11 -4.23 22.45 8.03
CA ARG A 11 -3.17 22.39 7.01
C ARG A 11 -1.86 21.76 7.49
N ASP A 12 -1.82 21.27 8.71
CA ASP A 12 -0.63 20.60 9.25
C ASP A 12 -0.65 19.10 8.94
N HIS A 13 -0.08 18.76 7.79
CA HIS A 13 0.06 17.38 7.33
C HIS A 13 1.18 16.60 8.04
N ARG A 14 1.82 17.14 9.08
CA ARG A 14 2.87 16.38 9.77
C ARG A 14 2.28 15.13 10.40
N THR A 15 2.90 14.00 10.07
CA THR A 15 2.54 12.69 10.61
C THR A 15 3.12 12.43 12.01
N GLY A 16 4.07 13.27 12.44
CA GLY A 16 4.86 13.04 13.66
C GLY A 16 5.97 12.00 13.49
N ARG A 17 6.16 11.47 12.28
CA ARG A 17 7.25 10.55 11.92
C ARG A 17 8.33 11.28 11.12
N THR A 18 9.55 10.77 11.19
CA THR A 18 10.67 11.21 10.34
C THR A 18 11.05 10.11 9.34
N CYS A 19 11.57 10.53 8.19
CA CYS A 19 12.12 9.63 7.20
C CYS A 19 13.38 8.97 7.74
N THR A 20 13.44 7.64 7.70
CA THR A 20 14.59 6.86 8.18
C THR A 20 15.84 7.03 7.31
N ARG A 21 15.69 7.49 6.05
CA ARG A 21 16.81 7.74 5.13
C ARG A 21 17.41 9.13 5.27
N CYS A 22 16.60 10.19 5.32
CA CYS A 22 17.08 11.58 5.31
C CYS A 22 16.81 12.36 6.60
N GLY A 23 16.09 11.79 7.56
CA GLY A 23 15.69 12.47 8.81
C GLY A 23 14.60 13.54 8.65
N GLY A 24 14.14 13.82 7.42
CA GLY A 24 13.09 14.81 7.15
C GLY A 24 11.74 14.44 7.75
N LEU A 25 10.90 15.44 8.04
CA LEU A 25 9.54 15.22 8.54
C LEU A 25 8.65 14.59 7.46
N LEU A 26 7.97 13.51 7.80
CA LEU A 26 6.99 12.89 6.92
C LEU A 26 5.66 13.64 7.02
N HIS A 27 5.10 13.96 5.86
CA HIS A 27 3.80 14.58 5.72
C HIS A 27 2.84 13.60 5.04
N ASP A 28 1.58 13.57 5.48
CA ASP A 28 0.54 12.86 4.73
C ASP A 28 0.18 13.65 3.46
N SER A 29 -0.41 12.95 2.50
CA SER A 29 -0.90 13.53 1.26
C SER A 29 -2.43 13.61 1.23
N ILE A 30 -3.08 13.59 2.40
CA ILE A 30 -4.55 13.65 2.51
C ILE A 30 -4.95 15.11 2.29
N ILE A 31 -5.87 15.34 1.36
CA ILE A 31 -6.42 16.68 1.16
C ILE A 31 -7.59 16.88 2.11
N ASN A 32 -7.48 17.86 2.99
CA ASN A 32 -8.54 18.23 3.93
C ASN A 32 -9.56 19.16 3.28
N PHE A 33 -10.76 19.24 3.84
CA PHE A 33 -11.75 20.21 3.40
C PHE A 33 -11.22 21.64 3.51
N GLY A 34 -11.32 22.40 2.43
CA GLY A 34 -10.82 23.78 2.35
C GLY A 34 -9.36 23.90 1.91
N GLU A 35 -8.70 22.79 1.58
CA GLU A 35 -7.42 22.79 0.87
C GLU A 35 -7.62 22.69 -0.63
N ASP A 36 -6.64 23.24 -1.36
CA ASP A 36 -6.60 23.11 -2.80
C ASP A 36 -6.13 21.70 -3.18
N LEU A 37 -6.67 21.20 -4.30
CA LEU A 37 -6.14 19.98 -4.89
C LEU A 37 -4.69 20.22 -5.37
N PRO A 38 -3.84 19.18 -5.43
CA PRO A 38 -2.53 19.30 -6.04
C PRO A 38 -2.63 19.81 -7.48
N ALA A 39 -2.05 20.99 -7.73
CA ALA A 39 -2.26 21.74 -8.97
C ALA A 39 -1.90 20.94 -10.22
N GLU A 40 -0.77 20.22 -10.18
CA GLU A 40 -0.32 19.38 -11.30
C GLU A 40 -1.31 18.25 -11.61
N ALA A 41 -1.74 17.50 -10.58
CA ALA A 41 -2.68 16.41 -10.76
C ALA A 41 -4.04 16.91 -11.27
N PHE A 42 -4.51 18.06 -10.75
CA PHE A 42 -5.77 18.67 -11.20
C PHE A 42 -5.69 19.17 -12.65
N GLN A 43 -4.57 19.79 -13.04
CA GLN A 43 -4.35 20.22 -14.43
C GLN A 43 -4.31 19.03 -15.38
N LEU A 44 -3.56 17.98 -15.04
CA LEU A 44 -3.50 16.75 -15.85
C LEU A 44 -4.88 16.12 -16.01
N ALA A 45 -5.65 16.02 -14.94
CA ALA A 45 -7.02 15.49 -14.99
C ALA A 45 -7.92 16.32 -15.93
N THR A 46 -7.80 17.65 -15.88
CA THR A 46 -8.52 18.58 -16.75
C THR A 46 -8.14 18.36 -18.21
N ASP A 47 -6.84 18.37 -18.52
CA ASP A 47 -6.31 18.18 -19.88
C ASP A 47 -6.76 16.83 -20.48
N HIS A 48 -6.82 15.77 -19.67
CA HIS A 48 -7.30 14.46 -20.11
C HIS A 48 -8.81 14.46 -20.36
N ALA A 49 -9.61 15.10 -19.51
CA ALA A 49 -11.06 15.21 -19.70
C ALA A 49 -11.42 16.03 -20.96
N GLU A 50 -10.64 17.06 -21.28
CA GLU A 50 -10.79 17.86 -22.51
C GLU A 50 -10.46 17.08 -23.78
N LYS A 51 -9.66 16.00 -23.69
CA LYS A 51 -9.27 15.16 -24.84
C LYS A 51 -10.13 13.92 -24.99
N ALA A 52 -10.68 13.40 -23.88
CA ALA A 52 -11.44 12.15 -23.87
C ALA A 52 -12.68 12.20 -24.78
N ASP A 53 -12.96 11.12 -25.48
CA ASP A 53 -14.21 10.86 -26.21
C ASP A 53 -15.21 10.05 -25.36
N LEU A 54 -14.74 9.43 -24.28
CA LEU A 54 -15.53 8.73 -23.28
C LEU A 54 -14.97 9.02 -21.88
N CYS A 55 -15.84 9.44 -20.95
CA CYS A 55 -15.58 9.50 -19.52
C CYS A 55 -16.52 8.54 -18.79
N LEU A 56 -15.94 7.63 -18.00
CA LEU A 56 -16.67 6.67 -17.18
C LEU A 56 -16.48 7.02 -15.71
N VAL A 57 -17.57 7.36 -15.02
CA VAL A 57 -17.59 7.58 -13.57
C VAL A 57 -18.05 6.30 -12.88
N LEU A 58 -17.25 5.80 -11.94
CA LEU A 58 -17.54 4.59 -11.16
C LEU A 58 -17.59 4.94 -9.67
N GLY A 59 -18.72 4.71 -9.01
CA GLY A 59 -18.85 4.77 -7.55
C GLY A 59 -18.64 6.15 -6.91
N SER A 60 -18.85 7.24 -7.67
CA SER A 60 -18.75 8.61 -7.15
C SER A 60 -20.11 9.29 -7.12
N SER A 61 -20.40 10.02 -6.04
CA SER A 61 -21.58 10.89 -5.93
C SER A 61 -21.46 12.16 -6.76
N LEU A 62 -20.25 12.52 -7.18
CA LEU A 62 -19.94 13.74 -7.93
C LEU A 62 -20.35 15.05 -7.21
N THR A 63 -20.27 15.07 -5.87
CA THR A 63 -20.68 16.23 -5.05
C THR A 63 -19.51 17.10 -4.55
N VAL A 64 -18.27 16.62 -4.63
CA VAL A 64 -17.10 17.32 -4.06
C VAL A 64 -16.34 18.07 -5.13
N THR A 65 -16.44 19.40 -5.09
CA THR A 65 -15.70 20.34 -5.95
C THR A 65 -14.28 20.53 -5.43
N PRO A 66 -13.25 20.70 -6.30
CA PRO A 66 -13.35 20.82 -7.75
C PRO A 66 -13.25 19.50 -8.53
N ALA A 67 -12.96 18.38 -7.87
CA ALA A 67 -12.79 17.08 -8.54
C ALA A 67 -14.03 16.63 -9.34
N SER A 68 -15.24 16.90 -8.82
CA SER A 68 -16.50 16.56 -9.50
C SER A 68 -16.70 17.28 -10.84
N GLY A 69 -16.03 18.41 -11.08
CA GLY A 69 -16.10 19.14 -12.35
C GLY A 69 -15.39 18.43 -13.50
N ILE A 70 -14.45 17.52 -13.22
CA ILE A 70 -13.64 16.87 -14.27
C ILE A 70 -14.52 16.04 -15.22
N PRO A 71 -15.41 15.13 -14.77
CA PRO A 71 -16.33 14.43 -15.68
C PRO A 71 -17.30 15.35 -16.43
N GLN A 72 -17.68 16.48 -15.83
CA GLN A 72 -18.58 17.46 -16.45
C GLN A 72 -17.97 18.09 -17.71
N ILE A 73 -16.64 18.34 -17.72
CA ILE A 73 -15.92 18.84 -18.90
C ILE A 73 -16.13 17.92 -20.10
N CYS A 74 -16.05 16.60 -19.89
CA CYS A 74 -16.31 15.62 -20.95
C CYS A 74 -17.80 15.59 -21.33
N GLY A 75 -18.70 15.51 -20.35
CA GLY A 75 -20.16 15.39 -20.59
C GLY A 75 -20.80 16.58 -21.32
N MET A 76 -20.18 17.76 -21.29
CA MET A 76 -20.67 18.94 -22.01
C MET A 76 -20.22 19.01 -23.48
N ARG A 77 -19.30 18.15 -23.91
CA ARG A 77 -18.72 18.17 -25.27
C ARG A 77 -19.57 17.33 -26.22
N ARG A 78 -19.96 17.92 -27.35
CA ARG A 78 -20.82 17.26 -28.37
C ARG A 78 -20.29 15.92 -28.89
N ASN A 79 -18.97 15.75 -28.94
CA ASN A 79 -18.30 14.56 -29.49
C ASN A 79 -17.71 13.66 -28.40
N ALA A 80 -18.16 13.80 -27.16
CA ALA A 80 -17.71 12.97 -26.06
C ALA A 80 -18.92 12.44 -25.28
N LYS A 81 -18.73 11.31 -24.59
CA LYS A 81 -19.78 10.62 -23.85
C LYS A 81 -19.42 10.56 -22.38
N LEU A 82 -20.37 10.92 -21.52
CA LEU A 82 -20.27 10.71 -20.08
C LEU A 82 -21.16 9.53 -19.68
N VAL A 83 -20.57 8.50 -19.09
CA VAL A 83 -21.28 7.34 -18.53
C VAL A 83 -21.09 7.33 -17.01
N ILE A 84 -22.18 7.20 -16.27
CA ILE A 84 -22.14 7.24 -14.80
C ILE A 84 -22.70 5.93 -14.24
N CYS A 85 -21.84 5.17 -13.56
CA CYS A 85 -22.20 4.01 -12.76
C CYS A 85 -22.11 4.34 -11.27
N ASN A 86 -23.26 4.41 -10.63
CA ASN A 86 -23.37 4.63 -9.19
C ASN A 86 -24.72 4.11 -8.69
N LEU A 87 -24.81 3.69 -7.43
CA LEU A 87 -26.08 3.24 -6.85
C LEU A 87 -27.03 4.41 -6.57
N GLN A 88 -26.49 5.60 -6.27
CA GLN A 88 -27.26 6.80 -5.94
C GLN A 88 -27.24 7.80 -7.11
N ASN A 89 -28.25 8.67 -7.16
CA ASN A 89 -28.29 9.77 -8.13
C ASN A 89 -27.09 10.70 -7.97
N THR A 90 -26.71 11.36 -9.06
CA THR A 90 -25.61 12.33 -9.09
C THR A 90 -26.06 13.66 -9.69
N PRO A 91 -25.41 14.80 -9.36
CA PRO A 91 -25.74 16.09 -9.96
C PRO A 91 -25.64 16.12 -11.50
N PHE A 92 -24.85 15.22 -12.10
CA PHE A 92 -24.56 15.20 -13.53
C PHE A 92 -25.31 14.12 -14.31
N ASP A 93 -26.28 13.44 -13.69
CA ASP A 93 -27.09 12.40 -14.37
C ASP A 93 -27.75 12.95 -15.65
N HIS A 94 -28.19 14.21 -15.63
CA HIS A 94 -28.87 14.89 -16.75
C HIS A 94 -28.00 15.19 -17.99
N ILE A 95 -26.67 15.17 -17.85
CA ILE A 95 -25.71 15.33 -18.95
C ILE A 95 -25.00 14.02 -19.31
N SER A 96 -25.35 12.92 -18.63
CA SER A 96 -24.79 11.60 -18.97
C SER A 96 -25.50 11.01 -20.19
N GLU A 97 -24.71 10.44 -21.11
CA GLU A 97 -25.22 9.63 -22.22
C GLU A 97 -25.86 8.34 -21.70
N MET A 98 -25.29 7.78 -20.63
CA MET A 98 -25.80 6.56 -20.02
C MET A 98 -25.64 6.60 -18.51
N ARG A 99 -26.73 6.28 -17.82
CA ARG A 99 -26.78 6.12 -16.36
C ARG A 99 -27.01 4.66 -16.00
N VAL A 100 -26.08 4.08 -15.23
CA VAL A 100 -26.12 2.67 -14.80
C VAL A 100 -26.26 2.58 -13.29
N TYR A 101 -27.40 2.09 -12.80
CA TYR A 101 -27.63 1.84 -11.38
C TYR A 101 -27.13 0.43 -11.02
N SER A 102 -25.86 0.31 -10.69
CA SER A 102 -25.23 -0.95 -10.30
C SER A 102 -24.01 -0.72 -9.42
N GLU A 103 -23.57 -1.80 -8.76
CA GLU A 103 -22.22 -1.86 -8.19
C GLU A 103 -21.20 -1.80 -9.33
N ALA A 104 -20.09 -1.08 -9.09
CA ALA A 104 -19.05 -0.93 -10.11
C ALA A 104 -18.48 -2.29 -10.55
N ASP A 105 -18.31 -3.23 -9.61
CA ASP A 105 -17.79 -4.58 -9.88
C ASP A 105 -18.69 -5.36 -10.85
N ASN A 106 -20.01 -5.29 -10.66
CA ASN A 106 -20.99 -5.94 -11.54
C ASN A 106 -20.95 -5.36 -12.96
N LEU A 107 -20.85 -4.03 -13.08
CA LEU A 107 -20.70 -3.38 -14.38
C LEU A 107 -19.38 -3.78 -15.04
N MET A 108 -18.26 -3.63 -14.34
CA MET A 108 -16.93 -3.85 -14.91
C MET A 108 -16.71 -5.32 -15.27
N THR A 109 -17.25 -6.27 -14.51
CA THR A 109 -17.23 -7.69 -14.87
C THR A 109 -17.89 -7.94 -16.22
N ARG A 110 -19.08 -7.36 -16.46
CA ARG A 110 -19.81 -7.50 -17.73
C ARG A 110 -19.12 -6.76 -18.88
N VAL A 111 -18.54 -5.58 -18.62
CA VAL A 111 -17.77 -4.82 -19.61
C VAL A 111 -16.55 -5.63 -20.05
N MET A 112 -15.77 -6.15 -19.11
CA MET A 112 -14.59 -6.97 -19.39
C MET A 112 -14.95 -8.23 -20.17
N GLN A 113 -16.04 -8.92 -19.79
CA GLN A 113 -16.60 -10.04 -20.55
C GLN A 113 -16.99 -9.64 -21.98
N GLY A 114 -17.66 -8.51 -22.16
CA GLY A 114 -18.06 -7.99 -23.47
C GLY A 114 -16.87 -7.61 -24.36
N LEU A 115 -15.77 -7.16 -23.75
CA LEU A 115 -14.50 -6.87 -24.44
C LEU A 115 -13.64 -8.12 -24.69
N GLY A 116 -14.01 -9.27 -24.13
CA GLY A 116 -13.20 -10.48 -24.18
C GLY A 116 -11.87 -10.36 -23.41
N LEU A 117 -11.81 -9.45 -22.43
CA LEU A 117 -10.62 -9.21 -21.61
C LEU A 117 -10.76 -9.91 -20.25
N PRO A 118 -9.77 -10.71 -19.81
CA PRO A 118 -9.79 -11.27 -18.47
C PRO A 118 -9.54 -10.18 -17.42
N ILE A 119 -10.17 -10.31 -16.26
CA ILE A 119 -9.80 -9.52 -15.07
C ILE A 119 -8.58 -10.20 -14.44
N PRO A 120 -7.43 -9.53 -14.32
CA PRO A 120 -6.23 -10.14 -13.75
C PRO A 120 -6.42 -10.42 -12.26
N THR A 121 -5.86 -11.54 -11.79
CA THR A 121 -5.81 -11.86 -10.36
C THR A 121 -4.90 -10.87 -9.64
N PHE A 122 -5.40 -10.28 -8.55
CA PHE A 122 -4.60 -9.44 -7.68
C PHE A 122 -3.74 -10.30 -6.75
N ILE A 123 -2.43 -10.09 -6.79
CA ILE A 123 -1.47 -10.72 -5.88
C ILE A 123 -0.82 -9.61 -5.06
N LEU A 124 -1.00 -9.66 -3.76
CA LEU A 124 -0.34 -8.75 -2.83
C LEU A 124 1.13 -9.14 -2.72
N LYS A 125 2.02 -8.21 -3.07
CA LYS A 125 3.47 -8.42 -3.00
C LYS A 125 4.05 -7.63 -1.84
N ARG A 126 4.92 -8.28 -1.06
CA ARG A 126 5.66 -7.67 0.04
C ARG A 126 7.12 -8.10 -0.05
N ARG A 127 8.04 -7.23 0.33
CA ARG A 127 9.46 -7.55 0.38
C ARG A 127 9.98 -7.44 1.79
N LEU A 128 10.51 -8.56 2.28
CA LEU A 128 11.12 -8.65 3.60
C LEU A 128 12.63 -8.78 3.43
N VAL A 129 13.37 -7.96 4.17
CA VAL A 129 14.82 -8.09 4.32
C VAL A 129 15.13 -8.57 5.72
N VAL A 130 16.02 -9.56 5.81
CA VAL A 130 16.65 -10.00 7.06
C VAL A 130 18.12 -9.61 7.01
N THR A 131 18.49 -8.60 7.81
CA THR A 131 19.86 -8.11 7.92
C THR A 131 20.53 -8.74 9.14
N ALA A 132 21.72 -9.31 8.94
CA ALA A 132 22.54 -9.88 9.99
C ALA A 132 23.78 -9.03 10.25
N GLU A 133 23.96 -8.59 11.50
CA GLU A 133 25.12 -7.81 11.93
C GLU A 133 25.80 -8.50 13.11
N THR A 134 27.13 -8.46 13.13
CA THR A 134 27.94 -8.99 14.23
C THR A 134 28.75 -7.84 14.82
N ASP A 135 28.65 -7.62 16.13
CA ASP A 135 29.44 -6.59 16.79
C ASP A 135 30.86 -7.07 17.13
N GLY A 136 31.75 -6.14 17.48
CA GLY A 136 33.14 -6.46 17.84
C GLY A 136 33.30 -7.32 19.11
N SER A 137 32.21 -7.61 19.84
CA SER A 137 32.19 -8.54 20.98
C SER A 137 31.73 -9.95 20.59
N GLY A 138 31.42 -10.18 19.31
CA GLY A 138 30.93 -11.45 18.79
C GLY A 138 29.45 -11.70 19.03
N ARG A 139 28.68 -10.68 19.43
CA ARG A 139 27.22 -10.75 19.50
C ARG A 139 26.64 -10.53 18.12
N GLN A 140 25.57 -11.25 17.81
CA GLN A 140 24.89 -11.13 16.53
C GLN A 140 23.49 -10.58 16.71
N SER A 141 23.07 -9.69 15.81
CA SER A 141 21.71 -9.21 15.72
C SER A 141 21.12 -9.63 14.36
N LEU A 142 19.84 -9.99 14.37
CA LEU A 142 19.05 -10.21 13.16
C LEU A 142 17.89 -9.21 13.16
N THR A 143 17.83 -8.37 12.14
CA THR A 143 16.78 -7.35 11.99
C THR A 143 15.92 -7.69 10.79
N LEU A 144 14.61 -7.80 11.02
CA LEU A 144 13.61 -8.00 9.97
C LEU A 144 12.96 -6.67 9.63
N SER A 145 12.89 -6.34 8.34
CA SER A 145 12.34 -5.06 7.85
C SER A 145 11.58 -5.25 6.55
N GLY A 146 10.43 -4.57 6.44
CA GLY A 146 9.71 -4.46 5.17
C GLY A 146 10.32 -3.37 4.29
N ILE A 147 10.40 -3.61 2.99
CA ILE A 147 10.83 -2.63 2.00
C ILE A 147 9.87 -2.59 0.80
N ASP A 148 9.85 -1.45 0.11
CA ASP A 148 9.19 -1.29 -1.18
C ASP A 148 10.13 -1.70 -2.34
N VAL A 149 9.63 -1.59 -3.57
CA VAL A 149 10.33 -2.01 -4.79
C VAL A 149 11.65 -1.27 -5.02
N ASP A 150 11.78 -0.06 -4.50
CA ASP A 150 12.95 0.83 -4.54
C ASP A 150 13.80 0.76 -3.24
N GLY A 151 13.52 -0.22 -2.39
CA GLY A 151 14.17 -0.42 -1.09
C GLY A 151 13.72 0.55 -0.01
N THR A 152 12.72 1.40 -0.25
CA THR A 152 12.22 2.34 0.78
C THR A 152 11.61 1.53 1.92
N PRO A 153 11.96 1.78 3.19
CA PRO A 153 11.38 1.03 4.31
C PRO A 153 9.86 1.21 4.39
N VAL A 154 9.12 0.10 4.52
CA VAL A 154 7.65 0.08 4.64
C VAL A 154 7.23 -0.76 5.83
N SER A 155 6.40 -0.17 6.69
CA SER A 155 5.82 -0.85 7.84
C SER A 155 4.52 -1.55 7.45
N TYR A 156 4.53 -2.88 7.44
CA TYR A 156 3.35 -3.68 7.13
C TYR A 156 3.16 -4.90 8.05
N LEU A 157 4.11 -5.12 8.96
CA LEU A 157 4.11 -6.15 9.98
C LEU A 157 3.54 -5.59 11.28
N GLN A 158 2.66 -6.34 11.92
CA GLN A 158 2.16 -6.06 13.25
C GLN A 158 3.11 -6.64 14.31
N SER A 159 3.63 -7.84 14.09
CA SER A 159 4.59 -8.45 14.99
C SER A 159 5.48 -9.49 14.30
N VAL A 160 6.61 -9.77 14.93
CA VAL A 160 7.54 -10.83 14.53
C VAL A 160 7.89 -11.66 15.75
N LYS A 161 7.82 -12.98 15.58
CA LYS A 161 8.17 -13.96 16.61
C LYS A 161 9.13 -14.99 16.05
N LEU A 162 10.18 -15.28 16.79
CA LEU A 162 11.08 -16.40 16.48
C LEU A 162 10.50 -17.66 17.15
N GLU A 163 10.35 -18.77 16.42
CA GLU A 163 9.59 -19.98 16.84
C GLU A 163 9.99 -20.49 18.24
N TYR A 164 11.27 -20.45 18.59
CA TYR A 164 11.79 -20.91 19.88
C TYR A 164 12.03 -19.80 20.91
N ASN A 165 11.66 -18.57 20.58
CA ASN A 165 11.77 -17.42 21.47
C ASN A 165 10.41 -17.11 22.08
N ARG A 166 10.36 -16.95 23.41
CA ARG A 166 9.13 -16.50 24.09
C ARG A 166 8.77 -15.06 23.77
N ARG A 167 9.72 -14.27 23.27
CA ARG A 167 9.53 -12.84 22.98
C ARG A 167 8.92 -12.65 21.60
N VAL A 168 7.80 -11.92 21.59
CA VAL A 168 7.19 -11.36 20.38
C VAL A 168 7.57 -9.88 20.29
N LEU A 169 8.12 -9.46 19.16
CA LEU A 169 8.43 -8.07 18.88
C LEU A 169 7.21 -7.43 18.19
N ARG A 170 6.64 -6.37 18.77
CA ARG A 170 5.41 -5.71 18.29
C ARG A 170 5.64 -4.28 17.80
N SER A 171 6.89 -3.86 17.70
CA SER A 171 7.29 -2.53 17.26
C SER A 171 8.61 -2.61 16.50
N GLU A 172 8.69 -1.88 15.39
CA GLU A 172 9.92 -1.72 14.64
C GLU A 172 10.98 -0.94 15.45
N PRO A 173 12.28 -1.25 15.28
CA PRO A 173 12.82 -2.33 14.45
C PRO A 173 12.62 -3.72 15.07
N PHE A 174 12.30 -4.72 14.25
CA PHE A 174 12.13 -6.10 14.69
C PHE A 174 13.48 -6.82 14.80
N THR A 175 14.25 -6.48 15.84
CA THR A 175 15.61 -7.00 16.05
C THR A 175 15.68 -8.06 17.15
N PHE A 176 16.24 -9.22 16.80
CA PHE A 176 16.59 -10.30 17.72
C PHE A 176 18.09 -10.28 18.01
N ASN A 177 18.47 -10.24 19.28
CA ASN A 177 19.87 -10.20 19.71
C ASN A 177 20.30 -11.54 20.29
N PHE A 178 21.45 -12.03 19.84
CA PHE A 178 22.07 -13.29 20.25
C PHE A 178 23.41 -13.01 20.93
N ARG A 179 23.69 -13.73 22.02
CA ARG A 179 24.91 -13.50 22.83
C ARG A 179 26.20 -13.89 22.10
N THR A 180 26.10 -14.77 21.12
CA THR A 180 27.18 -15.29 20.30
C THR A 180 26.70 -15.36 18.86
N ALA A 181 27.64 -15.30 17.91
CA ALA A 181 27.36 -15.60 16.52
C ALA A 181 26.68 -16.97 16.37
N LEU A 182 25.63 -17.02 15.56
CA LEU A 182 24.95 -18.25 15.20
C LEU A 182 25.81 -19.03 14.22
N SER A 183 25.80 -20.36 14.36
CA SER A 183 26.56 -21.22 13.45
C SER A 183 25.96 -21.14 12.04
N PRO A 184 26.80 -21.04 10.99
CA PRO A 184 26.37 -21.13 9.60
C PRO A 184 25.54 -22.40 9.37
N GLY A 185 24.48 -22.29 8.58
CA GLY A 185 23.53 -23.37 8.35
C GLY A 185 22.47 -23.57 9.44
N THR A 186 22.53 -22.82 10.54
CA THR A 186 21.42 -22.78 11.50
C THR A 186 20.16 -22.26 10.80
N ASN A 187 19.07 -23.04 10.87
CA ASN A 187 17.77 -22.60 10.36
C ASN A 187 16.96 -21.95 11.49
N LEU A 188 16.49 -20.74 11.24
CA LEU A 188 15.62 -19.98 12.13
C LEU A 188 14.27 -19.77 11.46
N LYS A 189 13.19 -19.91 12.23
CA LYS A 189 11.82 -19.67 11.74
C LYS A 189 11.22 -18.42 12.36
N PHE A 190 10.92 -17.46 11.51
CA PHE A 190 10.24 -16.22 11.89
C PHE A 190 8.77 -16.31 11.51
N GLU A 191 7.90 -16.33 12.52
CA GLU A 191 6.47 -16.14 12.37
C GLU A 191 6.19 -14.64 12.25
N LEU A 192 5.60 -14.24 11.12
CA LEU A 192 5.24 -12.88 10.76
C LEU A 192 3.74 -12.69 10.91
N GLU A 193 3.33 -11.74 11.74
CA GLU A 193 1.96 -11.27 11.88
C GLU A 193 1.82 -9.95 11.10
N PHE A 194 0.86 -9.86 10.19
CA PHE A 194 0.65 -8.69 9.33
C PHE A 194 -0.42 -7.76 9.89
N MET A 195 -0.42 -6.50 9.46
CA MET A 195 -1.47 -5.55 9.85
C MET A 195 -2.88 -5.91 9.35
N GLY A 196 -3.02 -6.90 8.45
CA GLY A 196 -4.31 -7.47 8.08
C GLY A 196 -5.13 -6.68 7.05
N HIS A 197 -4.51 -5.81 6.24
CA HIS A 197 -5.21 -5.00 5.24
C HIS A 197 -5.98 -5.83 4.19
N TYR A 198 -5.55 -7.08 3.96
CA TYR A 198 -6.13 -8.00 2.98
C TYR A 198 -6.49 -9.36 3.61
N ASN A 199 -6.65 -9.43 4.94
CA ASN A 199 -6.83 -10.68 5.71
C ASN A 199 -5.65 -11.66 5.58
N GLU A 200 -4.44 -11.12 5.48
CA GLU A 200 -3.23 -11.93 5.39
C GLU A 200 -3.09 -12.86 6.61
N PRO A 201 -2.97 -14.19 6.43
CA PRO A 201 -2.65 -15.09 7.52
C PRO A 201 -1.18 -14.93 7.93
N ASN A 202 -0.85 -15.37 9.15
CA ASN A 202 0.55 -15.41 9.59
C ASN A 202 1.39 -16.23 8.61
N LEU A 203 2.61 -15.75 8.34
CA LEU A 203 3.57 -16.42 7.47
C LEU A 203 4.79 -16.85 8.26
N ILE A 204 5.24 -18.08 8.07
CA ILE A 204 6.53 -18.54 8.60
C ILE A 204 7.58 -18.38 7.51
N VAL A 205 8.64 -17.63 7.79
CA VAL A 205 9.81 -17.50 6.94
C VAL A 205 10.99 -18.26 7.56
N ASP A 206 11.53 -19.21 6.80
CA ASP A 206 12.77 -19.91 7.12
C ASP A 206 13.98 -19.06 6.70
N TYR A 207 14.81 -18.72 7.67
CA TYR A 207 16.08 -18.01 7.49
C TYR A 207 17.24 -18.93 7.86
N GLN A 208 18.08 -19.22 6.87
CA GLN A 208 19.32 -19.96 7.09
C GLN A 208 20.48 -18.99 7.29
N VAL A 209 21.13 -19.09 8.45
CA VAL A 209 22.31 -18.29 8.80
C VAL A 209 23.42 -18.55 7.78
N GLN A 210 23.96 -17.49 7.20
CA GLN A 210 25.04 -17.53 6.22
C GLN A 210 26.41 -17.29 6.88
N ASP A 211 27.48 -17.70 6.20
CA ASP A 211 28.87 -17.39 6.55
C ASP A 211 29.22 -15.93 6.17
N GLY A 212 29.83 -15.18 7.10
CA GLY A 212 30.33 -13.82 6.87
C GLY A 212 29.63 -12.70 7.64
N GLU A 213 30.26 -11.52 7.71
CA GLU A 213 29.70 -10.30 8.32
C GLU A 213 28.84 -9.52 7.31
N GLY A 214 27.71 -8.96 7.76
CA GLY A 214 26.93 -7.98 6.98
C GLY A 214 26.08 -8.57 5.85
N HIS A 215 25.43 -9.72 6.09
CA HIS A 215 24.59 -10.37 5.09
C HIS A 215 23.14 -9.88 5.13
N GLU A 216 22.57 -9.55 3.97
CA GLU A 216 21.14 -9.28 3.77
C GLU A 216 20.47 -10.40 2.99
N ALA A 217 19.40 -10.99 3.52
CA ALA A 217 18.57 -11.95 2.81
C ALA A 217 17.24 -11.30 2.42
N LEU A 218 16.93 -11.29 1.12
CA LEU A 218 15.70 -10.75 0.57
C LEU A 218 14.67 -11.88 0.37
N TYR A 219 13.41 -11.61 0.73
CA TYR A 219 12.28 -12.48 0.50
C TYR A 219 11.15 -11.70 -0.19
N ASP A 220 10.76 -12.14 -1.37
CA ASP A 220 9.54 -11.73 -2.04
C ASP A 220 8.38 -12.62 -1.53
N LEU A 221 7.41 -11.99 -0.88
CA LEU A 221 6.23 -12.63 -0.30
C LEU A 221 5.03 -12.29 -1.17
N HIS A 222 4.45 -13.28 -1.82
CA HIS A 222 3.29 -13.15 -2.68
C HIS A 222 2.09 -13.79 -1.99
N TYR A 223 1.04 -13.00 -1.73
CA TYR A 223 -0.20 -13.46 -1.14
C TYR A 223 -1.34 -13.33 -2.15
N ASP A 224 -2.11 -14.41 -2.33
CA ASP A 224 -3.35 -14.40 -3.10
C ASP A 224 -4.53 -14.28 -2.13
N PRO A 225 -5.21 -13.11 -2.07
CA PRO A 225 -6.36 -12.92 -1.19
C PRO A 225 -7.58 -13.78 -1.55
N THR A 226 -7.60 -14.35 -2.76
CA THR A 226 -8.69 -15.20 -3.25
C THR A 226 -8.58 -16.61 -2.68
N THR A 227 -7.36 -17.15 -2.61
CA THR A 227 -7.09 -18.50 -2.09
C THR A 227 -6.67 -18.50 -0.63
N GLY A 228 -6.16 -17.37 -0.13
CA GLY A 228 -5.57 -17.27 1.21
C GLY A 228 -4.16 -17.85 1.29
N GLU A 229 -3.52 -18.14 0.15
CA GLU A 229 -2.22 -18.81 0.11
C GLU A 229 -1.04 -17.84 -0.03
N TRP A 230 0.06 -18.19 0.61
CA TRP A 230 1.35 -17.51 0.46
C TRP A 230 2.29 -18.30 -0.45
N MET A 231 3.04 -17.57 -1.26
CA MET A 231 4.22 -18.05 -1.95
C MET A 231 5.41 -17.18 -1.53
N THR A 232 6.49 -17.83 -1.08
CA THR A 232 7.72 -17.15 -0.66
C THR A 232 8.84 -17.48 -1.62
N ILE A 233 9.49 -16.45 -2.15
CA ILE A 233 10.63 -16.56 -3.06
C ILE A 233 11.81 -15.89 -2.38
N ARG A 234 12.91 -16.61 -2.24
CA ARG A 234 14.16 -16.05 -1.73
C ARG A 234 14.95 -15.44 -2.89
N GLY A 235 15.26 -14.16 -2.77
CA GLY A 235 16.07 -13.40 -3.74
C GLY A 235 17.57 -13.59 -3.55
#